data_AF-A0A534JD58-F1
#
_entry.id   AF-A0A534JD58-F1
#
_cell.length_a   1.000
_cell.length_b   1.000
_cell.length_c   1.000
_cell.angle_alpha   90.00
_cell.angle_beta   90.00
_cell.angle_gamma   90.00
#
_symmetry.space_group_name_H-M   'P 1'
#
loop_
_entity.id
_entity.type
_entity.pdbx_description
1 polymer ?
#
loop_
_entity_poly.entity_id
_entity_poly.type
_entity_poly.pdbx_seq_one_letter_code
_entity_poly.pdbx_strand_id
1 'polypeptide(L)'
;MDGLSTLPRRREFAFGRSFFLQRLLLFSVLVAGVLVVLGLQFAAPGAWIAAFGVLFGVFIVVWGISPLLTTHWLTTTRLILRQGWYFRAAIPMREIESVSRFEGDAPLGLRAPLGQRRLYATGSKVGLLSLKLHQPRRFWAVLGVEVDEIVFDVESPDQFLEALSGRQASLAPVEPKRPDPYLRD
;
A
#
# COMPACT_ATOMS: atom_id res chain seq x y z
N MET A 1 22.59 19.61 -24.27
CA MET A 1 21.58 18.55 -24.40
C MET A 1 22.14 17.33 -23.69
N ASP A 2 21.94 17.24 -22.38
CA ASP A 2 22.37 16.07 -21.58
C ASP A 2 21.45 16.02 -20.35
N GLY A 3 20.59 15.00 -20.29
CA GLY A 3 19.58 14.91 -19.26
C GLY A 3 18.66 13.68 -19.33
N LEU A 4 19.01 12.66 -20.10
CA LEU A 4 18.39 11.33 -19.97
C LEU A 4 18.98 10.64 -18.74
N SER A 5 18.69 11.24 -17.58
CA SER A 5 18.98 10.63 -16.28
C SER A 5 18.23 9.31 -16.21
N THR A 6 19.01 8.27 -15.96
CA THR A 6 18.62 6.89 -15.74
C THR A 6 17.48 6.81 -14.72
N LEU A 7 16.23 6.77 -15.19
CA LEU A 7 15.09 6.55 -14.31
C LEU A 7 15.33 5.21 -13.58
N PRO A 8 15.45 5.23 -12.24
CA PRO A 8 15.84 4.04 -11.48
C PRO A 8 14.87 2.91 -11.78
N ARG A 9 15.38 1.69 -12.00
CA ARG A 9 14.59 0.52 -12.44
C ARG A 9 13.40 0.21 -11.52
N ARG A 10 13.45 0.69 -10.27
CA ARG A 10 12.40 0.59 -9.25
C ARG A 10 12.38 1.89 -8.43
N ARG A 11 11.19 2.46 -8.23
CA ARG A 11 10.95 3.52 -7.23
C ARG A 11 10.13 2.95 -6.09
N GLU A 12 10.47 3.33 -4.87
CA GLU A 12 9.74 2.93 -3.68
C GLU A 12 8.93 4.10 -3.14
N PHE A 13 7.69 3.83 -2.75
CA PHE A 13 6.83 4.81 -2.12
C PHE A 13 6.41 4.28 -0.76
N ALA A 14 6.68 5.06 0.28
CA ALA A 14 6.25 4.72 1.62
C ALA A 14 4.73 4.82 1.72
N PHE A 15 4.18 3.86 2.46
CA PHE A 15 2.79 3.85 2.89
C PHE A 15 2.52 4.99 3.88
N GLY A 16 1.28 5.48 3.98
CA GLY A 16 0.94 6.55 4.93
C GLY A 16 1.00 6.06 6.39
N ARG A 17 1.90 6.64 7.19
CA ARG A 17 2.23 6.16 8.55
C ARG A 17 1.56 6.94 9.69
N SER A 18 0.91 8.07 9.43
CA SER A 18 0.54 9.03 10.49
C SER A 18 -0.45 8.46 11.51
N PHE A 19 -1.54 7.86 11.06
CA PHE A 19 -2.56 7.26 11.94
C PHE A 19 -2.11 5.93 12.56
N PHE A 20 -1.13 5.28 11.95
CA PHE A 20 -0.60 4.02 12.42
C PHE A 20 0.21 4.18 13.72
N LEU A 21 1.12 5.16 13.75
CA LEU A 21 1.92 5.47 14.94
C LEU A 21 1.02 5.83 16.15
N GLN A 22 0.00 6.64 15.92
CA GLN A 22 -0.96 7.01 16.95
C GLN A 22 -1.70 5.78 17.52
N ARG A 23 -2.18 4.87 16.66
CA ARG A 23 -2.85 3.63 17.08
C ARG A 23 -1.92 2.70 17.84
N LEU A 24 -0.69 2.56 17.37
CA LEU A 24 0.33 1.73 18.02
C LEU A 24 0.63 2.25 19.43
N LEU A 25 0.76 3.57 19.57
CA LEU A 25 1.01 4.20 20.87
C LEU A 25 -0.18 4.03 21.81
N LEU A 26 -1.41 4.32 21.35
CA LEU A 26 -2.63 4.12 22.15
C LEU A 26 -2.79 2.66 22.62
N PHE A 27 -2.56 1.70 21.72
CA PHE A 27 -2.63 0.29 22.05
C PHE A 27 -1.53 -0.12 23.05
N SER A 28 -0.31 0.38 22.87
CA SER A 28 0.81 0.11 23.79
C SER A 28 0.53 0.66 25.19
N VAL A 29 -0.04 1.86 25.29
CA VAL A 29 -0.47 2.46 26.58
C VAL A 29 -1.57 1.63 27.22
N LEU A 30 -2.56 1.18 26.45
CA LEU A 30 -3.64 0.32 26.96
C LEU A 30 -3.09 -1.00 27.51
N VAL A 31 -2.20 -1.66 26.77
CA VAL A 31 -1.54 -2.90 27.20
C VAL A 31 -0.74 -2.67 28.47
N ALA A 32 0.05 -1.60 28.53
CA ALA A 32 0.81 -1.24 29.73
C ALA A 32 -0.12 -1.03 30.94
N GLY A 33 -1.25 -0.33 30.74
CA GLY A 33 -2.26 -0.14 31.78
C GLY A 33 -2.85 -1.47 32.29
N VAL A 34 -3.21 -2.38 31.38
CA VAL A 34 -3.70 -3.72 31.73
C VAL A 34 -2.65 -4.49 32.54
N LEU A 35 -1.38 -4.49 32.11
CA LEU A 35 -0.31 -5.17 32.82
C LEU A 35 -0.05 -4.57 34.20
N VAL A 36 -0.16 -3.25 34.37
CA VAL A 36 -0.06 -2.57 35.67
C VAL A 36 -1.21 -2.98 36.58
N VAL A 37 -2.46 -2.96 36.09
CA VAL A 37 -3.62 -3.37 36.89
C VAL A 37 -3.51 -4.84 37.32
N LEU A 38 -3.10 -5.73 36.41
CA LEU A 38 -2.85 -7.14 36.73
C LEU A 38 -1.70 -7.31 37.73
N GLY A 39 -0.65 -6.50 37.64
CA GLY A 39 0.46 -6.54 38.59
C GLY A 39 0.11 -6.00 39.98
N LEU A 40 -0.80 -5.03 40.06
CA LEU A 40 -1.32 -4.50 41.33
C LEU A 40 -2.34 -5.45 41.99
N GLN A 41 -2.98 -6.32 41.21
CA GLN A 41 -3.83 -7.39 41.73
C GLN A 41 -2.92 -8.49 42.30
N PHE A 42 -2.72 -8.51 43.62
CA PHE A 42 -1.93 -9.53 44.35
C PHE A 42 -2.38 -10.99 44.15
N ALA A 43 -3.46 -11.23 43.39
CA ALA A 43 -4.00 -12.53 43.07
C ALA A 43 -3.53 -13.09 41.71
N ALA A 44 -2.93 -12.27 40.83
CA ALA A 44 -2.46 -12.75 39.53
C ALA A 44 -1.08 -13.42 39.66
N PRO A 45 -0.92 -14.72 39.32
CA PRO A 45 0.39 -15.35 39.37
C PRO A 45 1.33 -14.71 38.34
N GLY A 46 2.57 -14.42 38.73
CA GLY A 46 3.55 -13.72 37.88
C GLY A 46 3.79 -14.40 36.52
N ALA A 47 3.63 -15.72 36.44
CA ALA A 47 3.68 -16.47 35.19
C ALA A 47 2.64 -16.01 34.15
N TRP A 48 1.42 -15.65 34.59
CA TRP A 48 0.39 -15.12 33.69
C TRP A 48 0.73 -13.73 33.18
N ILE A 49 1.27 -12.87 34.06
CA ILE A 49 1.74 -11.53 33.67
C ILE A 49 2.83 -11.64 32.61
N ALA A 50 3.80 -12.54 32.81
CA ALA A 50 4.85 -12.82 31.84
C ALA A 50 4.28 -13.35 30.51
N ALA A 51 3.35 -14.30 30.56
CA ALA A 51 2.71 -14.86 29.37
C ALA A 51 1.95 -13.79 28.57
N PHE A 52 1.16 -12.95 29.23
CA PHE A 52 0.46 -11.84 28.58
C PHE A 52 1.44 -10.80 28.03
N GLY A 53 2.49 -10.45 28.78
CA GLY A 53 3.53 -9.53 28.32
C GLY A 53 4.20 -10.02 27.03
N VAL A 54 4.57 -11.30 26.97
CA VAL A 54 5.13 -11.91 25.75
C VAL A 54 4.11 -11.91 24.61
N LEU A 55 2.87 -12.31 24.88
CA LEU A 55 1.81 -12.34 23.86
C LEU A 55 1.57 -10.96 23.25
N PHE A 56 1.45 -9.92 24.08
CA PHE A 56 1.27 -8.55 23.62
C PHE A 56 2.51 -8.01 22.90
N GLY A 57 3.72 -8.34 23.40
CA GLY A 57 4.96 -7.97 22.73
C GLY A 57 5.04 -8.55 21.32
N VAL A 58 4.77 -9.86 21.18
CA VAL A 58 4.67 -10.52 19.87
C VAL A 58 3.62 -9.83 19.01
N PHE A 59 2.42 -9.59 19.55
CA PHE A 59 1.35 -8.91 18.82
C PHE A 59 1.77 -7.53 18.31
N ILE A 60 2.45 -6.72 19.12
CA ILE A 60 2.97 -5.39 18.75
C ILE A 60 4.03 -5.50 17.65
N VAL A 61 4.94 -6.47 17.70
CA VAL A 61 5.96 -6.63 16.65
C VAL A 61 5.30 -7.02 15.32
N VAL A 62 4.44 -8.02 15.38
CA VAL A 62 3.67 -8.62 14.28
C VAL A 62 2.77 -7.57 13.61
N TRP A 63 1.89 -6.93 14.38
CA TRP A 63 0.87 -6.03 13.83
C TRP A 63 1.30 -4.56 13.81
N GLY A 64 2.23 -4.18 14.69
CA GLY A 64 2.76 -2.82 14.85
C GLY A 64 3.99 -2.52 13.99
N ILE A 65 4.99 -3.39 13.94
CA ILE A 65 6.24 -3.03 13.26
C ILE A 65 6.19 -3.39 11.76
N SER A 66 5.57 -4.52 11.42
CA SER A 66 5.51 -5.01 10.04
C SER A 66 4.91 -4.01 9.03
N PRO A 67 3.79 -3.32 9.30
CA PRO A 67 3.21 -2.36 8.35
C PRO A 67 4.07 -1.10 8.14
N LEU A 68 4.85 -0.69 9.14
CA LEU A 68 5.73 0.48 9.05
C LEU A 68 6.87 0.27 8.04
N LEU A 69 7.27 -0.98 7.83
CA LEU A 69 8.37 -1.37 6.96
C LEU A 69 7.92 -1.73 5.54
N THR A 70 6.65 -1.53 5.19
CA THR A 70 6.16 -1.83 3.84
C THR A 70 6.13 -0.62 2.92
N THR A 71 6.72 -0.79 1.74
CA THR A 71 6.74 0.19 0.65
C THR A 71 6.03 -0.38 -0.57
N HIS A 72 5.35 0.49 -1.31
CA HIS A 72 4.87 0.21 -2.66
C HIS A 72 6.02 0.31 -3.65
N TRP A 73 6.01 -0.54 -4.67
CA TRP A 73 7.06 -0.54 -5.68
C TRP A 73 6.48 -0.22 -7.04
N LEU A 74 6.99 0.84 -7.65
CA LEU A 74 6.73 1.17 -9.04
C LEU A 74 7.94 0.71 -9.87
N THR A 75 7.72 -0.34 -10.65
CA THR A 75 8.70 -0.88 -11.59
C THR A 75 8.38 -0.42 -13.01
N THR A 76 9.21 -0.77 -14.00
CA THR A 76 8.95 -0.44 -15.40
C THR A 76 7.66 -1.06 -15.93
N THR A 77 7.27 -2.25 -15.47
CA THR A 77 6.14 -3.00 -16.06
C THR A 77 5.01 -3.28 -15.09
N ARG A 78 5.21 -3.03 -13.79
CA ARG A 78 4.24 -3.37 -12.73
C ARG A 78 4.25 -2.35 -11.59
N LEU A 79 3.06 -2.11 -11.03
CA LEU A 79 2.85 -1.50 -9.73
C LEU A 79 2.63 -2.63 -8.72
N ILE A 80 3.43 -2.63 -7.66
CA ILE A 80 3.31 -3.60 -6.57
C ILE A 80 2.79 -2.84 -5.35
N LEU A 81 1.53 -3.07 -5.03
CA LEU A 81 0.91 -2.60 -3.80
C LEU A 81 1.20 -3.61 -2.70
N ARG A 82 1.52 -3.10 -1.50
CA ARG A 82 1.89 -3.91 -0.35
C ARG A 82 1.39 -3.22 0.90
N GLN A 83 0.74 -3.97 1.77
CA GLN A 83 0.29 -3.48 3.07
C GLN A 83 0.62 -4.56 4.09
N GLY A 84 1.73 -4.35 4.79
CA GLY A 84 2.29 -5.39 5.64
C GLY A 84 2.64 -6.68 4.89
N TRP A 85 2.65 -7.75 5.66
CA TRP A 85 2.70 -9.15 5.28
C TRP A 85 1.41 -9.75 4.72
N TYR A 86 0.23 -9.23 5.08
CA TYR A 86 -1.05 -9.87 4.73
C TYR A 86 -1.58 -9.48 3.35
N PHE A 87 -1.06 -8.40 2.75
CA PHE A 87 -1.48 -7.97 1.41
C PHE A 87 -0.31 -7.64 0.51
N ARG A 88 -0.30 -8.29 -0.66
CA ARG A 88 0.60 -7.98 -1.77
C ARG A 88 -0.16 -8.17 -3.09
N ALA A 89 -0.20 -7.13 -3.90
CA ALA A 89 -0.82 -7.16 -5.21
C ALA A 89 0.19 -6.65 -6.26
N ALA A 90 0.43 -7.43 -7.31
CA ALA A 90 1.25 -7.03 -8.44
C ALA A 90 0.37 -6.79 -9.67
N ILE A 91 0.29 -5.53 -10.09
CA ILE A 91 -0.62 -5.03 -11.12
C ILE A 91 0.23 -4.58 -12.31
N PRO A 92 0.16 -5.27 -13.46
CA PRO A 92 0.81 -4.85 -14.69
C PRO A 92 0.36 -3.46 -15.11
N MET A 93 1.30 -2.62 -15.58
CA MET A 93 1.01 -1.25 -16.05
C MET A 93 -0.10 -1.22 -17.12
N ARG A 94 -0.11 -2.20 -18.02
CA ARG A 94 -1.12 -2.35 -19.08
C ARG A 94 -2.55 -2.63 -18.58
N GLU A 95 -2.70 -3.07 -17.33
CA GLU A 95 -4.02 -3.35 -16.73
C GLU A 95 -4.56 -2.12 -16.00
N ILE A 96 -3.72 -1.09 -15.81
CA ILE A 96 -4.08 0.15 -15.13
C ILE A 96 -4.77 1.08 -16.12
N GLU A 97 -6.05 1.32 -15.88
CA GLU A 97 -6.82 2.30 -16.65
C GLU A 97 -6.47 3.72 -16.23
N SER A 98 -6.47 3.99 -14.93
CA SER A 98 -6.14 5.31 -14.38
C SER A 98 -5.73 5.22 -12.92
N VAL A 99 -4.94 6.21 -12.48
CA VAL A 99 -4.71 6.47 -11.07
C VAL A 99 -4.99 7.94 -10.80
N SER A 100 -5.82 8.22 -9.81
CA SER A 100 -6.17 9.58 -9.40
C SER A 100 -6.14 9.70 -7.88
N ARG A 101 -6.20 10.94 -7.37
CA ARG A 101 -6.52 11.16 -5.96
C ARG A 101 -7.91 10.62 -5.65
N PHE A 102 -8.08 10.08 -4.45
CA PHE A 102 -9.37 9.62 -3.94
C PHE A 102 -9.91 10.61 -2.92
N GLU A 103 -11.12 11.11 -3.14
CA GLU A 103 -11.74 12.17 -2.33
C GLU A 103 -12.81 11.66 -1.36
N GLY A 104 -12.96 10.34 -1.21
CA GLY A 104 -13.92 9.72 -0.30
C GLY A 104 -13.33 9.34 1.07
N ASP A 105 -14.20 8.88 1.98
CA ASP A 105 -13.74 8.22 3.21
C ASP A 105 -13.33 6.77 2.90
N ALA A 106 -12.07 6.46 3.15
CA ALA A 106 -11.56 5.11 3.02
C ALA A 106 -11.47 4.43 4.40
N PRO A 107 -12.04 3.23 4.57
CA PRO A 107 -11.83 2.48 5.79
C PRO A 107 -10.37 2.06 5.91
N LEU A 108 -9.85 2.16 7.13
CA LEU A 108 -8.49 1.72 7.46
C LEU A 108 -8.39 0.20 7.50
N GLY A 109 -7.28 -0.32 6.97
CA GLY A 109 -6.97 -1.74 6.82
C GLY A 109 -7.22 -2.26 5.41
N LEU A 110 -7.27 -3.59 5.31
CA LEU A 110 -7.64 -4.29 4.09
C LEU A 110 -9.15 -4.62 4.14
N ARG A 111 -9.95 -4.03 3.25
CA ARG A 111 -11.41 -4.27 3.18
C ARG A 111 -11.94 -4.28 1.76
N ALA A 112 -12.85 -5.21 1.46
CA ALA A 112 -13.61 -5.25 0.22
C ALA A 112 -15.11 -5.27 0.58
N PRO A 113 -15.83 -4.14 0.51
CA PRO A 113 -17.25 -4.09 0.85
C PRO A 113 -18.07 -4.93 -0.13
N LEU A 114 -19.04 -5.67 0.39
CA LEU A 114 -19.99 -6.44 -0.41
C LEU A 114 -20.78 -5.49 -1.34
N GLY A 115 -20.92 -5.87 -2.61
CA GLY A 115 -21.65 -5.10 -3.62
C GLY A 115 -20.84 -3.97 -4.27
N GLN A 116 -19.63 -3.69 -3.80
CA GLN A 116 -18.70 -2.77 -4.47
C GLN A 116 -17.50 -3.56 -5.02
N ARG A 117 -17.14 -3.34 -6.29
CA ARG A 117 -15.92 -3.92 -6.89
C ARG A 117 -14.66 -3.16 -6.48
N ARG A 118 -14.59 -2.76 -5.22
CA ARG A 118 -13.53 -1.91 -4.68
C ARG A 118 -12.79 -2.58 -3.53
N LEU A 119 -11.47 -2.50 -3.57
CA LEU A 119 -10.58 -2.92 -2.50
C LEU A 119 -9.94 -1.71 -1.84
N TYR A 120 -10.13 -1.58 -0.54
CA TYR A 120 -9.37 -0.65 0.27
C TYR A 120 -8.17 -1.38 0.86
N ALA A 121 -6.98 -0.88 0.55
CA ALA A 121 -5.73 -1.31 1.13
C ALA A 121 -5.04 -0.07 1.73
N THR A 122 -5.65 0.47 2.80
CA THR A 122 -5.25 1.75 3.37
C THR A 122 -4.77 1.65 4.81
N GLY A 123 -3.87 2.50 5.25
CA GLY A 123 -3.46 2.62 6.66
C GLY A 123 -3.36 4.06 7.13
N SER A 124 -3.59 5.00 6.22
CA SER A 124 -3.87 6.39 6.49
C SER A 124 -5.20 6.81 5.86
N LYS A 125 -5.80 7.86 6.41
CA LYS A 125 -6.93 8.58 5.78
C LYS A 125 -6.47 9.72 4.88
N VAL A 126 -5.16 9.99 4.82
CA VAL A 126 -4.56 11.02 3.98
C VAL A 126 -3.67 10.40 2.91
N GLY A 127 -3.49 11.11 1.81
CA GLY A 127 -2.67 10.63 0.69
C GLY A 127 -3.31 9.49 -0.10
N LEU A 128 -4.64 9.43 -0.10
CA LEU A 128 -5.41 8.38 -0.75
C LEU A 128 -5.38 8.53 -2.28
N LEU A 129 -5.09 7.43 -2.94
CA LEU A 129 -5.13 7.26 -4.39
C LEU A 129 -6.13 6.16 -4.73
N SER A 130 -6.84 6.33 -5.84
CA SER A 130 -7.66 5.30 -6.46
C SER A 130 -6.98 4.83 -7.74
N LEU A 131 -6.82 3.51 -7.85
CA LEU A 131 -6.31 2.81 -9.02
C LEU A 131 -7.46 2.03 -9.67
N LYS A 132 -7.86 2.43 -10.87
CA LYS A 132 -8.83 1.70 -11.68
C LYS A 132 -8.14 0.74 -12.63
N LEU A 133 -8.71 -0.46 -12.76
CA LEU A 133 -8.26 -1.53 -13.64
C LEU A 133 -9.17 -1.61 -14.85
N HIS A 134 -8.61 -1.88 -16.02
CA HIS A 134 -9.38 -2.09 -17.25
C HIS A 134 -10.37 -3.26 -17.15
N GLN A 135 -10.04 -4.28 -16.36
CA GLN A 135 -10.87 -5.46 -16.14
C GLN A 135 -10.85 -5.83 -14.65
N PRO A 136 -12.00 -6.27 -14.09
CA PRO A 136 -12.05 -6.77 -12.73
C PRO A 136 -11.10 -7.95 -12.54
N ARG A 137 -10.43 -8.00 -11.39
CA ARG A 137 -9.45 -9.03 -11.06
C ARG A 137 -9.72 -9.60 -9.67
N ARG A 138 -9.47 -10.91 -9.49
CA ARG A 138 -9.63 -11.58 -8.21
C ARG A 138 -8.45 -11.36 -7.29
N PHE A 139 -8.74 -10.99 -6.04
CA PHE A 139 -7.73 -10.80 -5.01
C PHE A 139 -7.89 -11.83 -3.89
N TRP A 140 -7.03 -12.87 -3.90
CA TRP A 140 -7.07 -13.95 -2.91
C TRP A 140 -6.78 -13.51 -1.47
N ALA A 141 -6.05 -12.40 -1.30
CA ALA A 141 -5.81 -11.80 0.01
C ALA A 141 -7.09 -11.30 0.71
N VAL A 142 -8.18 -11.14 -0.05
CA VAL A 142 -9.52 -10.76 0.42
C VAL A 142 -10.55 -11.78 -0.09
N LEU A 143 -10.29 -13.07 0.20
CA LEU A 143 -11.22 -14.17 -0.08
C LEU A 143 -11.62 -14.31 -1.56
N GLY A 144 -10.76 -13.87 -2.49
CA GLY A 144 -10.98 -14.03 -3.92
C GLY A 144 -12.00 -13.07 -4.53
N VAL A 145 -12.36 -11.98 -3.84
CA VAL A 145 -13.30 -10.97 -4.34
C VAL A 145 -12.78 -10.36 -5.65
N GLU A 146 -13.70 -10.14 -6.59
CA GLU A 146 -13.45 -9.44 -7.86
C GLU A 146 -13.52 -7.93 -7.67
N VAL A 147 -12.46 -7.25 -8.09
CA VAL A 147 -12.23 -5.82 -7.84
C VAL A 147 -11.73 -5.18 -9.13
N ASP A 148 -12.29 -4.02 -9.49
CA ASP A 148 -11.83 -3.16 -10.58
C ASP A 148 -11.24 -1.83 -10.07
N GLU A 149 -11.43 -1.49 -8.79
CA GLU A 149 -10.87 -0.29 -8.19
C GLU A 149 -10.12 -0.60 -6.88
N ILE A 150 -8.89 -0.11 -6.74
CA ILE A 150 -8.09 -0.28 -5.53
C ILE A 150 -7.77 1.09 -4.95
N VAL A 151 -8.22 1.33 -3.73
CA VAL A 151 -7.90 2.54 -2.97
C VAL A 151 -6.76 2.22 -2.01
N PHE A 152 -5.67 2.99 -2.09
CA PHE A 152 -4.48 2.82 -1.28
C PHE A 152 -3.90 4.19 -0.91
N ASP A 153 -3.10 4.26 0.16
CA ASP A 153 -2.45 5.51 0.57
C ASP A 153 -0.94 5.49 0.34
N VAL A 154 -0.42 6.66 -0.01
CA VAL A 154 1.01 6.91 -0.14
C VAL A 154 1.39 8.17 0.64
N GLU A 155 2.61 8.22 1.17
CA GLU A 155 3.10 9.38 1.91
C GLU A 155 3.20 10.64 1.03
N SER A 156 3.48 10.48 -0.27
CA SER A 156 3.61 11.58 -1.23
C SER A 156 2.84 11.29 -2.53
N PRO A 157 1.53 11.61 -2.58
CA PRO A 157 0.66 11.34 -3.73
C PRO A 157 1.16 11.97 -5.03
N ASP A 158 1.63 13.21 -4.98
CA ASP A 158 2.06 13.94 -6.17
C ASP A 158 3.31 13.31 -6.80
N GLN A 159 4.30 12.96 -5.98
CA GLN A 159 5.50 12.28 -6.45
C GLN A 159 5.18 10.89 -7.01
N PHE A 160 4.19 10.20 -6.44
CA PHE A 160 3.71 8.91 -6.96
C PHE A 160 3.07 9.08 -8.34
N LEU A 161 2.15 10.04 -8.49
CA LEU A 161 1.43 10.30 -9.74
C LEU A 161 2.39 10.76 -10.84
N GLU A 162 3.36 11.63 -10.52
CA GLU A 162 4.41 12.07 -11.45
C GLU A 162 5.29 10.90 -11.92
N ALA A 163 5.69 10.03 -10.99
CA ALA A 163 6.47 8.85 -11.35
C ALA A 163 5.68 7.87 -12.21
N LEU A 164 4.38 7.70 -11.94
CA LEU A 164 3.51 6.82 -12.71
C LEU A 164 3.26 7.37 -14.12
N SER A 165 3.00 8.66 -14.27
CA SER A 165 2.79 9.28 -15.59
C SER A 165 4.06 9.19 -16.44
N GLY A 166 5.24 9.43 -15.85
CA GLY A 166 6.52 9.23 -16.53
C GLY A 166 6.74 7.79 -17.00
N ARG A 167 6.25 6.79 -16.25
CA ARG A 167 6.30 5.38 -16.66
C ARG A 167 5.33 5.07 -17.80
N GLN A 168 4.10 5.54 -17.71
CA GLN A 168 3.10 5.31 -18.76
C GLN A 168 3.54 5.94 -20.09
N ALA A 169 4.10 7.15 -20.05
CA ALA A 169 4.67 7.81 -21.23
C ALA A 169 5.80 6.98 -21.88
N SER A 170 6.65 6.34 -21.08
CA SER A 170 7.74 5.48 -21.59
C SER A 170 7.27 4.16 -22.23
N LEU A 171 6.02 3.76 -21.98
CA LEU A 171 5.40 2.56 -22.53
C LEU A 171 4.49 2.86 -23.72
N ALA A 172 4.24 4.14 -24.02
CA ALA A 172 3.46 4.53 -25.19
C ALA A 172 4.19 4.05 -26.47
N PRO A 173 3.47 3.52 -27.46
CA PRO A 173 4.08 3.09 -28.71
C PRO A 173 4.85 4.27 -29.33
N VAL A 174 6.15 4.08 -29.58
CA VAL A 174 6.92 5.04 -30.36
C VAL A 174 6.34 5.03 -31.78
N GLU A 175 5.82 6.17 -32.21
CA GLU A 175 5.27 6.33 -33.56
C GLU A 175 6.35 5.91 -34.58
N PRO A 176 6.07 4.92 -35.45
CA PRO A 176 7.06 4.49 -36.42
C PRO A 176 7.38 5.66 -37.33
N LYS A 177 8.66 6.09 -37.30
CA LYS A 177 9.19 7.14 -38.17
C LYS A 177 8.76 6.83 -39.60
N ARG A 178 7.88 7.67 -40.16
CA ARG A 178 7.36 7.55 -41.53
C ARG A 178 8.56 7.36 -42.47
N PRO A 179 8.55 6.39 -43.40
CA PRO A 179 9.66 6.19 -44.33
C PRO A 179 9.95 7.51 -45.05
N ASP A 180 11.20 7.97 -44.96
CA ASP A 180 11.65 9.20 -45.58
C ASP A 180 11.56 9.04 -47.11
N PRO A 181 10.67 9.78 -47.81
CA PRO A 181 10.43 9.56 -49.24
C PRO A 181 11.64 9.92 -50.12
N TYR A 182 12.72 10.45 -49.54
CA TYR A 182 13.92 10.88 -50.23
C TYR A 182 15.05 9.84 -50.28
N LEU A 183 14.86 8.65 -49.70
CA LEU A 183 15.76 7.51 -49.92
C LEU A 183 15.26 6.72 -51.15
N ARG A 184 15.69 7.15 -52.34
CA ARG A 184 15.66 6.33 -53.56
C ARG A 184 17.09 6.13 -54.04
N ASP A 185 17.49 4.87 -54.13
CA ASP A 185 18.66 4.41 -54.89
C ASP A 185 18.41 4.51 -56.40
#